data_AF-R9LM43-F1
#
_entry.id   AF-R9LM43-F1
#
_cell.length_a   1.000
_cell.length_b   1.000
_cell.length_c   1.000
_cell.angle_alpha   90.00
_cell.angle_beta   90.00
_cell.angle_gamma   90.00
#
_symmetry.space_group_name_H-M   'P 1'
#
loop_
_entity.id
_entity.type
_entity.pdbx_description
1 polymer ?
#
loop_
_entity_poly.entity_id
_entity_poly.type
_entity_poly.pdbx_seq_one_letter_code
_entity_poly.pdbx_strand_id
1 'polypeptide(L)' 'MFPPLTPEEIILEEENRSILYAALDQLPPIQARRVYAHYILGKKKSEIAKAENVVESSICDSIRRGLKNLSELLKNFH' A
#
# COMPACT_ATOMS: atom_id res chain seq x y z
N MET A 1 -13.01 12.43 -24.55
CA MET A 1 -13.15 11.00 -24.22
C MET A 1 -11.76 10.40 -24.40
N PHE A 2 -11.18 9.85 -23.35
CA PHE A 2 -9.87 9.20 -23.46
C PHE A 2 -10.04 7.87 -24.20
N PRO A 3 -9.11 7.49 -25.09
CA PRO A 3 -9.15 6.17 -25.74
C PRO A 3 -9.12 5.07 -24.67
N PRO A 4 -9.75 3.91 -24.91
CA PRO A 4 -9.61 2.77 -24.01
C PRO A 4 -8.14 2.33 -23.97
N LEU A 5 -7.72 1.81 -22.82
CA LEU A 5 -6.38 1.25 -22.64
C LEU A 5 -6.12 0.16 -23.68
N THR A 6 -4.88 0.05 -24.14
CA THR A 6 -4.48 -1.07 -25.00
C THR A 6 -4.42 -2.37 -24.18
N PRO A 7 -4.52 -3.54 -24.82
CA PRO A 7 -4.33 -4.82 -24.12
C PRO A 7 -3.00 -4.89 -23.35
N GLU A 8 -1.92 -4.33 -23.90
CA GLU A 8 -0.62 -4.29 -23.24
C GLU A 8 -0.64 -3.45 -21.96
N GLU A 9 -1.32 -2.30 -21.99
CA GLU A 9 -1.46 -1.43 -20.81
C GLU A 9 -2.25 -2.11 -19.69
N ILE A 10 -3.29 -2.87 -20.03
CA ILE A 10 -4.09 -3.64 -19.06
C ILE A 10 -3.24 -4.72 -18.39
N ILE A 11 -2.50 -5.51 -19.18
CA ILE A 11 -1.63 -6.58 -18.66
C ILE A 11 -0.57 -5.97 -17.74
N LEU A 12 0.07 -4.87 -18.15
CA LEU A 12 1.08 -4.19 -17.35
C LEU A 12 0.50 -3.64 -16.04
N GLU A 13 -0.72 -3.11 -16.06
CA GLU A 13 -1.40 -2.66 -14.83
C GLU A 13 -1.69 -3.83 -13.88
N GLU A 14 -2.15 -4.97 -14.39
CA GLU A 14 -2.39 -6.17 -13.60
C GLU A 14 -1.09 -6.72 -12.99
N GLU A 15 -0.01 -6.80 -13.77
CA GLU A 15 1.32 -7.22 -13.30
C GLU A 15 1.85 -6.29 -12.21
N ASN A 16 1.77 -4.97 -12.42
CA ASN A 16 2.19 -3.97 -11.44
C ASN A 16 1.39 -4.09 -10.13
N ARG A 17 0.07 -4.32 -10.22
CA ARG A 17 -0.77 -4.56 -9.05
C ARG A 17 -0.38 -5.84 -8.34
N SER A 18 -0.11 -6.92 -9.07
CA SER A 18 0.33 -8.19 -8.51
C SER A 18 1.64 -8.04 -7.71
N ILE A 19 2.64 -7.36 -8.29
CA ILE A 19 3.91 -7.05 -7.62
C ILE A 19 3.68 -6.22 -6.34
N LEU A 20 2.83 -5.20 -6.41
CA LEU A 20 2.49 -4.38 -5.25
C LEU A 20 1.88 -5.21 -4.11
N TYR A 21 0.91 -6.09 -4.42
CA TYR A 21 0.29 -6.95 -3.41
C TYR A 21 1.26 -7.97 -2.83
N ALA A 22 2.11 -8.58 -3.66
CA ALA A 22 3.16 -9.49 -3.20
C ALA A 22 4.18 -8.79 -2.29
N ALA A 23 4.48 -7.51 -2.53
CA ALA A 23 5.35 -6.72 -1.66
C ALA A 23 4.65 -6.30 -0.36
N LEU A 24 3.34 -6.01 -0.38
CA LEU A 24 2.56 -5.74 0.82
C LEU A 24 2.50 -6.96 1.75
N ASP A 25 2.36 -8.16 1.21
CA ASP A 25 2.32 -9.42 1.99
C ASP A 25 3.64 -9.73 2.71
N GLN A 26 4.75 -9.14 2.26
CA GLN A 26 6.06 -9.28 2.91
C GLN A 26 6.30 -8.25 4.02
N LEU A 27 5.45 -7.23 4.16
CA LEU A 27 5.58 -6.26 5.25
C LEU A 27 5.16 -6.86 6.59
N PRO A 28 5.69 -6.34 7.72
CA PRO A 28 5.12 -6.63 9.04
C PRO A 28 3.61 -6.35 9.04
N PRO A 29 2.75 -7.25 9.60
CA PRO A 29 1.30 -7.20 9.40
C PRO A 29 0.63 -5.86 9.74
N ILE A 30 1.10 -5.18 10.80
CA ILE A 30 0.58 -3.87 11.19
C ILE A 30 0.91 -2.80 10.14
N GLN A 31 2.11 -2.83 9.57
CA GLN A 31 2.52 -1.89 8.52
C GLN A 31 1.71 -2.15 7.25
N ALA A 32 1.62 -3.41 6.81
CA ALA A 32 0.85 -3.81 5.63
C ALA A 32 -0.59 -3.32 5.71
N ARG A 33 -1.28 -3.66 6.81
CA ARG A 33 -2.69 -3.33 7.03
C ARG A 33 -2.94 -1.82 7.05
N ARG A 34 -2.07 -1.04 7.73
CA ARG A 34 -2.22 0.42 7.84
C ARG A 34 -1.86 1.14 6.53
N VAL A 35 -0.87 0.66 5.78
CA VAL A 35 -0.53 1.18 4.44
C VAL A 35 -1.68 0.91 3.48
N TYR A 36 -2.20 -0.32 3.45
CA TYR A 36 -3.34 -0.71 2.62
C TYR A 36 -4.58 0.14 2.93
N ALA A 37 -4.92 0.29 4.22
CA ALA A 37 -6.07 1.08 4.64
C ALA A 37 -5.96 2.55 4.19
N HIS A 38 -4.78 3.15 4.29
CA HIS A 38 -4.62 4.57 3.95
C HIS A 38 -4.58 4.82 2.44
N TYR A 39 -3.76 4.08 1.70
CA TYR A 39 -3.47 4.37 0.29
C TYR A 39 -4.39 3.64 -0.68
N ILE A 40 -4.82 2.43 -0.35
CA ILE A 40 -5.66 1.62 -1.26
C ILE A 40 -7.15 1.78 -0.91
N LEU A 41 -7.50 1.81 0.38
CA LEU A 41 -8.89 2.03 0.82
C LEU A 41 -9.24 3.50 1.07
N GLY A 42 -8.27 4.43 0.97
CA GLY A 42 -8.49 5.86 1.14
C GLY A 42 -8.88 6.30 2.56
N LYS A 43 -8.65 5.48 3.59
CA LYS A 43 -8.99 5.81 4.98
C LYS A 43 -8.08 6.89 5.53
N LYS A 44 -8.63 7.80 6.35
CA LYS A 44 -7.83 8.78 7.09
C LYS A 44 -7.08 8.10 8.24
N LYS A 45 -5.91 8.63 8.59
CA LYS A 45 -5.09 8.11 9.69
C LYS A 45 -5.83 8.12 11.03
N SER A 46 -6.63 9.16 11.29
CA SER A 46 -7.50 9.26 12.46
C SER A 46 -8.62 8.21 12.48
N GLU A 47 -9.19 7.83 11.33
CA GLU A 47 -10.18 6.75 11.24
C GLU A 47 -9.54 5.39 11.57
N ILE A 48 -8.33 5.15 11.07
CA ILE A 48 -7.54 3.95 11.37
C ILE A 48 -7.18 3.91 12.86
N ALA A 49 -6.71 5.03 13.41
CA ALA A 49 -6.37 5.17 14.83
C ALA A 49 -7.56 4.84 15.74
N LYS A 50 -8.74 5.39 15.42
CA LYS A 50 -9.99 5.12 16.14
C LYS A 50 -10.40 3.65 16.05
N ALA A 51 -10.30 3.04 14.86
CA ALA A 51 -10.67 1.64 14.66
C ALA A 51 -9.74 0.66 15.41
N GLU A 52 -8.46 1.01 15.52
CA GLU A 52 -7.45 0.19 16.22
C GLU A 52 -7.30 0.53 17.71
N ASN A 53 -8.01 1.56 18.20
CA ASN A 53 -7.88 2.10 19.56
C ASN A 53 -6.42 2.46 19.93
N VAL A 54 -5.73 3.15 19.02
CA VAL A 54 -4.36 3.63 19.22
C VAL A 54 -4.26 5.13 18.94
N VAL A 55 -3.18 5.75 19.40
CA VAL A 55 -2.89 7.15 19.08
C VAL A 55 -2.49 7.32 17.61
N GLU A 56 -2.87 8.45 17.00
CA GLU A 56 -2.59 8.72 15.58
C GLU A 56 -1.10 8.74 15.25
N SER A 57 -0.24 9.14 16.20
CA SER A 57 1.22 9.08 16.03
C SER A 57 1.73 7.67 15.75
N SER A 58 1.14 6.63 16.38
CA SER A 58 1.46 5.23 16.11
C SER A 58 1.11 4.85 14.66
N ILE A 59 -0.02 5.35 14.16
CA ILE A 59 -0.42 5.16 12.76
C ILE A 59 0.60 5.81 11.84
N CYS A 60 0.92 7.09 12.06
CA CYS A 60 1.90 7.85 11.27
C CYS A 60 3.25 7.12 11.19
N ASP A 61 3.80 6.70 12.32
CA ASP A 61 5.10 6.01 12.36
C ASP A 61 5.07 4.66 11.63
N SER A 62 4.02 3.86 11.85
CA SER A 62 3.88 2.56 11.20
C SER A 62 3.69 2.68 9.68
N ILE A 63 2.93 3.67 9.19
CA ILE A 63 2.78 3.92 7.76
C ILE A 63 4.11 4.39 7.17
N ARG A 64 4.80 5.33 7.82
CA ARG A 64 6.11 5.82 7.34
C ARG A 64 7.12 4.68 7.21
N ARG A 65 7.20 3.80 8.22
CA ARG A 65 8.07 2.61 8.18
C ARG A 65 7.61 1.62 7.11
N GLY A 66 6.31 1.39 6.98
CA GLY A 66 5.73 0.54 5.94
C GLY A 66 6.09 1.01 4.54
N LEU A 67 5.99 2.30 4.24
CA LEU A 67 6.39 2.87 2.96
C LEU A 67 7.89 2.73 2.69
N LYS A 68 8.73 2.95 3.70
CA LYS A 68 10.18 2.74 3.57
C LYS A 68 10.48 1.28 3.21
N ASN A 69 9.90 0.33 3.94
CA ASN A 69 10.11 -1.09 3.70
C ASN A 69 9.55 -1.54 2.34
N LEU A 70 8.39 -1.01 1.96
CA LEU A 70 7.78 -1.29 0.66
C LEU A 70 8.68 -0.80 -0.49
N SER A 71 9.29 0.38 -0.35
CA SER A 71 10.27 0.87 -1.31
C SER A 71 11.48 -0.05 -1.44
N GLU A 72 12.01 -0.58 -0.33
CA GLU A 72 13.12 -1.54 -0.40
C GLU A 72 12.71 -2.88 -1.03
N LEU A 73 11.51 -3.38 -0.73
CA LEU A 73 10.99 -4.61 -1.33
C LEU A 73 10.81 -4.45 -2.84
N LEU A 74 10.21 -3.34 -3.29
CA LEU A 74 9.94 -3.06 -4.70
C LEU A 74 11.22 -2.88 -5.53
N LYS A 75 12.32 -2.40 -4.93
CA LYS A 75 13.63 -2.36 -5.61
C LYS A 75 14.15 -3.74 -6.00
N ASN A 76 13.76 -4.80 -5.28
CA ASN A 76 14.18 -6.17 -5.57
C ASN A 76 13.37 -6.84 -6.68
N PHE A 77 12.29 -6.21 -7.16
CA PHE A 77 11.50 -6.70 -8.29
C PHE A 77 12.00 -6.16 -9.64
N HIS A 78 13.12 -5.42 -9.65
CA HIS A 78 13.74 -4.82 -10.82
C HIS A 78 15.08 -5.48 -11.19
#